data_AF-G7MRZ9-F1
#
_entry.id   AF-G7MRZ9-F1
#
_cell.length_a   1.000
_cell.length_b   1.000
_cell.length_c   1.000
_cell.angle_alpha   90.00
_cell.angle_beta   90.00
_cell.angle_gamma   90.00
#
_symmetry.space_group_name_H-M   'P 1'
#
loop_
_entity.id
_entity.type
_entity.pdbx_description
1 polymer ?
#
loop_
_entity_poly.entity_id
_entity_poly.type
_entity_poly.pdbx_seq_one_letter_code
_entity_poly.pdbx_strand_id
1 'polypeptide(L)' 'REFGNRRQMLHVISYSLSPFEQRALPHYFTKGIPNVLRRTQEPFLRIMPPFIAFYLIYTWGTQEFKRSKGKNPAAYENDR' A
#
# COMPACT_ATOMS: atom_id res chain seq x y z
N ARG A 1 -26.81 9.12 -18.24
CA ARG A 1 -27.43 8.79 -16.93
C ARG A 1 -27.68 10.11 -16.22
N GLU A 2 -28.94 10.48 -16.03
CA GLU A 2 -29.34 11.76 -15.44
C GLU A 2 -30.03 11.55 -14.08
N PHE A 3 -30.03 12.58 -13.24
CA PHE A 3 -30.83 12.56 -12.02
C PHE A 3 -32.32 12.42 -12.40
N GLY A 4 -33.05 11.53 -11.72
CA GLY A 4 -34.45 11.21 -12.02
C GLY A 4 -34.66 9.82 -12.66
N ASN A 5 -33.71 9.30 -13.44
CA ASN A 5 -33.81 7.97 -14.08
C ASN A 5 -32.60 7.07 -13.75
N ARG A 6 -32.26 6.94 -12.46
CA ARG A 6 -31.11 6.12 -12.02
C ARG A 6 -31.50 4.76 -11.48
N ARG A 7 -32.44 4.74 -10.53
CA ARG A 7 -32.87 3.52 -9.85
C ARG A 7 -34.19 3.77 -9.13
N GLN A 8 -35.05 2.76 -9.05
CA GLN A 8 -36.20 2.79 -8.16
C GLN A 8 -35.73 2.49 -6.73
N MET A 9 -35.98 3.39 -5.80
CA MET A 9 -35.79 3.22 -4.35
C MET A 9 -37.14 3.51 -3.69
N LEU A 10 -37.57 2.63 -2.77
CA LEU A 10 -38.82 2.77 -2.04
C LEU A 10 -38.50 2.88 -0.55
N HIS A 11 -39.18 3.80 0.14
CA HIS A 11 -39.21 3.93 1.60
C HIS A 11 -37.83 4.04 2.30
N VAL A 12 -36.88 4.81 1.74
CA VAL A 12 -35.61 5.13 2.41
C VAL A 12 -35.65 6.56 2.92
N ILE A 13 -35.72 6.75 4.24
CA ILE A 13 -35.68 8.06 4.88
C ILE A 13 -34.23 8.34 5.32
N SER A 14 -33.69 9.49 4.93
CA SER A 14 -32.33 9.92 5.29
C SER A 14 -32.39 11.26 6.03
N TYR A 15 -31.57 11.38 7.07
CA TYR A 15 -31.45 12.60 7.87
C TYR A 15 -30.06 13.21 7.70
N SER A 16 -29.99 14.54 7.75
CA SER A 16 -28.76 15.31 7.63
C SER A 16 -28.85 16.58 8.44
N LEU A 17 -27.74 17.01 9.03
CA LEU A 17 -27.62 18.29 9.75
C LEU A 17 -27.01 19.36 8.84
N SER A 18 -27.29 20.63 9.11
CA SER A 18 -26.66 21.74 8.39
C SER A 18 -25.13 21.70 8.57
N PRO A 19 -24.32 21.97 7.53
CA PRO A 19 -22.86 22.00 7.67
C PRO A 19 -22.36 22.99 8.74
N PHE A 20 -23.09 24.07 8.97
CA PHE A 20 -22.76 25.08 9.99
C PHE A 20 -23.05 24.62 11.42
N GLU A 21 -23.82 23.55 11.58
CA GLU A 21 -24.14 22.93 12.88
C GLU A 21 -23.20 21.75 13.20
N GLN A 22 -22.42 21.31 12.20
CA GLN A 22 -21.49 20.20 12.34
C GLN A 22 -20.05 20.68 12.54
N ARG A 23 -19.22 19.82 13.15
CA ARG A 23 -17.77 20.02 13.18
C ARG A 23 -17.19 19.50 11.87
N ALA A 24 -16.21 20.20 11.30
CA ALA A 24 -15.54 19.78 10.06
C ALA A 24 -14.79 18.44 10.20
N LEU A 25 -14.18 18.18 11.38
CA LEU A 25 -13.44 16.95 11.68
C LEU A 25 -13.84 16.37 13.05
N PRO A 26 -14.98 15.67 13.15
CA PRO A 26 -15.41 15.06 14.40
C PRO A 26 -14.58 13.80 14.73
N HIS A 27 -14.32 13.56 16.02
CA HIS A 27 -13.71 12.31 16.53
C HIS A 27 -12.41 11.87 15.85
N TYR A 28 -11.54 12.83 15.52
CA TYR A 28 -10.29 12.58 14.80
C TYR A 28 -9.40 11.51 15.45
N PHE A 29 -9.08 11.68 16.73
CA PHE A 29 -8.20 10.74 17.45
C PHE A 29 -8.90 9.44 17.85
N THR A 30 -10.17 9.52 18.25
CA THR A 30 -10.89 8.35 18.79
C THR A 30 -11.46 7.44 17.71
N LYS A 31 -11.77 7.95 16.52
CA LYS A 31 -12.35 7.19 15.41
C LYS A 31 -11.55 7.30 14.12
N GLY A 32 -11.04 8.49 13.79
CA GLY A 32 -10.26 8.72 12.57
C GLY A 32 -8.99 7.87 12.50
N ILE A 33 -8.07 8.06 13.46
CA ILE A 33 -6.78 7.35 13.48
C ILE A 33 -6.96 5.82 13.57
N PRO A 34 -7.78 5.26 14.48
CA PRO A 34 -7.99 3.82 14.54
C PRO A 34 -8.57 3.24 13.24
N ASN A 35 -9.45 3.98 12.56
CA ASN A 35 -10.02 3.53 11.29
C ASN A 35 -8.98 3.55 10.15
N VAL A 36 -8.08 4.54 10.12
CA VAL A 36 -6.96 4.55 9.17
C VAL A 36 -6.05 3.35 9.43
N LEU A 37 -5.68 3.09 10.68
CA LEU A 37 -4.84 1.94 11.03
C LEU A 37 -5.47 0.62 10.57
N ARG A 38 -6.75 0.39 10.90
CA ARG A 38 -7.50 -0.78 10.42
C ARG A 38 -7.44 -0.91 8.89
N ARG A 39 -7.71 0.18 8.16
CA ARG A 39 -7.68 0.19 6.69
C ARG A 39 -6.29 -0.05 6.10
N THR A 40 -5.22 0.32 6.80
CA THR A 40 -3.84 0.02 6.37
C THR A 40 -3.44 -1.42 6.66
N GLN A 41 -3.94 -2.00 7.75
CA GLN A 41 -3.66 -3.39 8.13
C GLN A 41 -4.37 -4.40 7.22
N GLU A 42 -5.60 -4.10 6.78
CA GLU A 42 -6.41 -4.99 5.93
C GLU A 42 -5.69 -5.47 4.65
N PRO A 43 -5.10 -4.58 3.83
CA PRO A 43 -4.38 -4.99 2.63
C PRO A 43 -2.89 -5.26 2.87
N PHE A 44 -2.36 -5.10 4.09
CA PHE A 44 -0.92 -5.15 4.35
C PHE A 44 -0.28 -6.45 3.85
N LEU A 45 -0.88 -7.60 4.17
CA LEU A 45 -0.38 -8.91 3.74
C LEU A 45 -0.59 -9.18 2.25
N ARG A 46 -1.47 -8.43 1.57
CA ARG A 46 -1.67 -8.54 0.12
C ARG A 46 -0.64 -7.70 -0.64
N ILE A 47 -0.28 -6.55 -0.10
CA ILE A 47 0.60 -5.57 -0.77
C ILE A 47 2.07 -5.83 -0.44
N MET A 48 2.42 -6.12 0.82
CA MET A 48 3.82 -6.17 1.27
C MET A 48 4.65 -7.32 0.71
N PRO A 49 4.16 -8.57 0.56
CA PRO A 49 4.99 -9.67 0.09
C PRO A 49 5.69 -9.44 -1.27
N PRO A 50 5.02 -8.94 -2.33
CA PRO A 50 5.71 -8.67 -3.60
C PRO A 50 6.77 -7.56 -3.48
N PHE A 51 6.55 -6.54 -2.65
CA PHE A 51 7.55 -5.49 -2.42
C PHE A 51 8.77 -6.01 -1.67
N ILE A 52 8.58 -6.87 -0.67
CA ILE A 52 9.67 -7.52 0.05
C ILE A 52 10.47 -8.40 -0.90
N ALA A 53 9.80 -9.25 -1.68
CA ALA A 53 10.44 -10.10 -2.67
C ALA A 53 11.26 -9.29 -3.68
N PHE A 54 10.69 -8.20 -4.21
CA PHE A 54 11.39 -7.29 -5.10
C PHE A 54 12.66 -6.70 -4.46
N TYR A 55 12.57 -6.23 -3.21
CA TYR A 55 13.72 -5.67 -2.51
C TYR A 55 14.83 -6.70 -2.28
N LEU A 56 14.47 -7.94 -1.95
CA LEU A 56 15.44 -9.04 -1.79
C LEU A 56 16.14 -9.36 -3.12
N ILE A 57 15.41 -9.46 -4.23
CA ILE A 57 15.98 -9.69 -5.55
C ILE A 57 16.91 -8.54 -5.95
N TYR A 58 16.49 -7.30 -5.73
CA TYR A 58 17.29 -6.11 -6.03
C TYR A 58 18.62 -6.08 -5.26
N THR A 59 18.56 -6.33 -3.95
CA THR A 59 19.75 -6.33 -3.09
C THR A 59 20.70 -7.46 -3.43
N TRP A 60 20.18 -8.67 -3.62
CA TRP A 60 20.96 -9.82 -4.07
C TRP A 60 21.62 -9.56 -5.43
N GLY A 61 20.85 -9.12 -6.43
CA GLY A 61 21.38 -8.86 -7.77
C GLY A 61 22.47 -7.79 -7.80
N THR A 62 22.32 -6.75 -6.97
CA THR A 62 23.33 -5.70 -6.83
C THR A 62 24.62 -6.22 -6.17
N GLN A 63 24.50 -7.08 -5.15
CA GLN A 63 25.65 -7.67 -4.47
C GLN A 63 26.37 -8.68 -5.36
N GLU A 64 25.63 -9.56 -6.04
CA GLU A 64 26.20 -10.55 -6.93
C GLU A 64 26.90 -9.88 -8.12
N PHE A 65 26.28 -8.87 -8.75
CA PHE A 65 26.92 -8.12 -9.83
C PHE A 65 28.25 -7.47 -9.39
N LYS A 66 28.31 -6.92 -8.18
CA LYS A 66 29.55 -6.37 -7.62
C LYS A 66 30.60 -7.47 -7.40
N ARG A 67 30.19 -8.63 -6.89
CA ARG A 67 31.05 -9.80 -6.69
C ARG A 67 31.59 -10.33 -8.02
N SER A 68 30.75 -10.50 -9.02
CA SER A 68 31.13 -11.05 -10.34
C SER A 68 32.06 -10.12 -11.12
N LYS A 69 32.04 -8.81 -10.87
CA LYS A 69 32.99 -7.86 -11.46
C LYS A 69 34.39 -7.94 -10.85
N GLY A 70 34.54 -8.53 -9.65
CA GLY A 70 35.84 -8.77 -9.05
C GLY A 70 36.61 -9.85 -9.81
N LYS A 71 37.91 -9.64 -10.05
CA LYS A 71 38.77 -10.69 -10.60
C LYS A 71 38.90 -11.83 -9.58
N ASN A 72 38.69 -13.07 -10.01
CA ASN A 72 38.90 -14.24 -9.16
C ASN A 72 40.37 -14.68 -9.26
N PRO A 73 41.20 -14.53 -8.21
CA PRO A 73 42.61 -14.94 -8.26
C PRO A 73 42.78 -16.44 -8.54
N ALA A 74 41.87 -17.28 -8.04
CA ALA A 74 41.90 -18.73 -8.26
C ALA A 74 41.68 -19.15 -9.72
N ALA A 75 41.12 -18.26 -10.56
CA ALA A 75 40.92 -18.55 -11.97
C ALA A 75 42.23 -18.49 -12.80
N TYR A 76 43.32 -17.96 -12.24
CA TYR A 76 44.59 -17.74 -12.93
C TYR A 76 45.73 -18.65 -12.44
N GLU A 77 45.47 -19.54 -11.47
CA GLU A 77 46.52 -20.37 -10.84
C GLU A 77 47.07 -21.45 -11.77
N ASN A 78 46.28 -21.94 -12.74
CA ASN A 78 46.65 -23.00 -13.68
C ASN A 78 46.89 -22.49 -15.12
N ASP A 79 46.93 -21.18 -15.35
CA ASP A 79 47.08 -20.56 -16.68
C ASP A 79 48.58 -20.39 -17.03
N ARG A 80 49.35 -21.46 -16.82
CA ARG A 80 50.81 -21.53 -17.04
C ARG A 80 51.17 -22.41 -18.23
#